data_AF-A0A7W8KS67-F1
#
_entry.id   AF-A0A7W8KS67-F1
#
_cell.length_a   1.000
_cell.length_b   1.000
_cell.length_c   1.000
_cell.angle_alpha   90.00
_cell.angle_beta   90.00
_cell.angle_gamma   90.00
#
_symmetry.space_group_name_H-M   'P 1'
#
loop_
_entity.id
_entity.type
_entity.pdbx_description
1 polymer ?
#
loop_
_entity_poly.entity_id
_entity_poly.type
_entity_poly.pdbx_seq_one_letter_code
_entity_poly.pdbx_strand_id
1 'polypeptide(L)'
;MIQVAFVEGAPPRFVHVLLASSEDWQQPSLPPTLSQIKQKIGGNMAWDITTSSHITRERLKLSTPEVVYRELDEYGQYLATGVSRWNSDDALENALLQRNDRLINLGLAKNAGSQSVIKLLYSQSLAGTGDNEYDYAVRLACLANLTAPLGAWGLGESSDSDDWEFLEVRRLACSGSSDELLAMLRNPARRYLLPKLFERAGPFDTVDEKRWLHLLRFASGNPGLTIDDSTIAGPDFINWDINKAIIRLLQTAMVTSNSINVLHDLLMNLDPANTRMLGSREEFSELINRWKLGDIPSTSDSGKRVEGYYSTCTLEEELQCVMAALYGSISEGKAITAMGSLDAPELAFRCAYYGREKMNAAEIQEAWSKDKAIFVLAALFNNQILLNPDSRRELEGYVSHELQHLYVKRCTQLHAHYKWFSVSPVTEELKDVKTEVAPRVVDAEMIERLAKRIVAVEEKLVATSKQIWWVAVILGAIMFYHR
;
A
#
# COMPACT_ATOMS: atom_id res chain seq x y z
N MET A 1 49.49 -18.08 -23.62
CA MET A 1 50.14 -18.70 -22.45
C MET A 1 50.50 -17.58 -21.49
N ILE A 2 49.66 -17.35 -20.47
CA ILE A 2 49.96 -16.44 -19.35
C ILE A 2 49.49 -17.20 -18.11
N GLN A 3 50.45 -17.63 -17.29
CA GLN A 3 50.22 -18.22 -15.98
C GLN A 3 49.80 -17.12 -15.02
N VAL A 4 48.73 -17.33 -14.26
CA VAL A 4 48.41 -16.52 -13.07
C VAL A 4 48.24 -17.49 -11.91
N ALA A 5 49.09 -17.32 -10.90
CA ALA A 5 49.11 -18.09 -9.67
C ALA A 5 47.90 -17.73 -8.78
N PHE A 6 47.27 -18.75 -8.19
CA PHE A 6 46.18 -18.61 -7.23
C PHE A 6 46.72 -18.23 -5.85
N VAL A 7 46.07 -17.28 -5.19
CA VAL A 7 46.17 -17.06 -3.73
C VAL A 7 44.78 -17.34 -3.16
N GLU A 8 44.68 -18.33 -2.27
CA GLU A 8 43.45 -18.72 -1.57
C GLU A 8 43.07 -17.67 -0.52
N GLY A 9 41.76 -17.35 -0.40
CA GLY A 9 41.20 -16.73 0.81
C GLY A 9 40.58 -15.32 0.73
N ALA A 10 40.00 -14.88 -0.39
CA ALA A 10 39.20 -13.64 -0.44
C ALA A 10 37.99 -13.74 -1.41
N PRO A 11 36.84 -13.10 -1.11
CA PRO A 11 35.63 -13.18 -1.93
C PRO A 11 35.78 -12.43 -3.27
N PRO A 12 35.05 -12.82 -4.33
CA PRO A 12 35.36 -12.42 -5.70
C PRO A 12 34.97 -10.95 -5.95
N ARG A 13 35.98 -10.11 -6.19
CA ARG A 13 35.80 -8.79 -6.82
C ARG A 13 35.64 -8.97 -8.32
N PHE A 14 34.57 -8.38 -8.88
CA PHE A 14 34.35 -8.26 -10.32
C PHE A 14 35.54 -7.55 -10.99
N VAL A 15 36.29 -8.26 -11.83
CA VAL A 15 37.27 -7.68 -12.74
C VAL A 15 36.62 -7.56 -14.10
N HIS A 16 36.24 -6.34 -14.49
CA HIS A 16 35.88 -6.03 -15.87
C HIS A 16 37.16 -5.90 -16.70
N VAL A 17 37.36 -6.83 -17.64
CA VAL A 17 38.34 -6.69 -18.72
C VAL A 17 37.66 -5.91 -19.84
N LEU A 18 38.09 -4.66 -20.02
CA LEU A 18 37.72 -3.81 -21.16
C LEU A 18 38.49 -4.27 -22.41
N LEU A 19 37.76 -4.76 -23.41
CA LEU A 19 38.20 -4.77 -24.80
C LEU A 19 37.09 -4.12 -25.62
N ALA A 20 37.30 -2.88 -26.03
CA ALA A 20 36.46 -2.21 -27.03
C ALA A 20 37.38 -1.53 -28.05
N SER A 21 37.27 -2.01 -29.29
CA SER A 21 37.81 -1.39 -30.50
C SER A 21 37.14 -0.03 -30.74
N SER A 22 37.93 0.91 -31.22
CA SER A 22 37.52 2.24 -31.65
C SER A 22 36.55 2.18 -32.82
N GLU A 23 35.40 2.84 -32.71
CA GLU A 23 34.85 3.79 -33.69
C GLU A 23 33.51 4.38 -33.17
N ASP A 24 33.39 5.70 -33.29
CA ASP A 24 32.20 6.56 -33.16
C ASP A 24 31.42 6.61 -31.82
N TRP A 25 31.94 7.43 -30.89
CA TRP A 25 31.14 8.01 -29.80
C TRP A 25 30.80 9.47 -30.10
N GLN A 26 29.55 9.73 -30.48
CA GLN A 26 28.93 11.04 -30.26
C GLN A 26 28.95 11.33 -28.75
N GLN A 27 29.49 12.48 -28.36
CA GLN A 27 29.61 12.88 -26.96
C GLN A 27 28.24 12.85 -26.26
N PRO A 28 28.07 12.11 -25.15
CA PRO A 28 26.86 12.21 -24.34
C PRO A 28 26.79 13.60 -23.72
N SER A 29 25.65 14.26 -23.89
CA SER A 29 25.35 15.56 -23.29
C SER A 29 25.65 15.53 -21.79
N LEU A 30 26.42 16.52 -21.31
CA LEU A 30 26.70 16.73 -19.89
C LEU A 30 25.41 16.71 -19.06
N PRO A 31 25.46 16.21 -17.82
CA PRO A 31 24.29 16.18 -16.94
C PRO A 31 23.76 17.60 -16.71
N PRO A 32 22.43 17.77 -16.62
CA PRO A 32 21.83 19.09 -16.44
C PRO A 32 22.30 19.74 -15.14
N THR A 33 22.56 21.03 -15.23
CA THR A 33 22.89 21.85 -14.06
C THR A 33 21.71 21.95 -13.10
N LEU A 34 21.97 22.16 -11.81
CA LEU A 34 20.94 22.35 -10.77
C LEU A 34 19.90 23.43 -11.12
N SER A 35 20.30 24.46 -11.89
CA SER A 35 19.41 25.49 -12.42
C SER A 35 18.45 24.94 -13.49
N GLN A 36 18.91 24.03 -14.35
CA GLN A 36 18.08 23.37 -15.37
C GLN A 36 17.13 22.33 -14.76
N ILE A 37 17.52 21.70 -13.63
CA ILE A 37 16.63 20.82 -12.85
C ILE A 37 15.51 21.65 -12.19
N LYS A 38 15.84 22.82 -11.62
CA LYS A 38 14.86 23.75 -11.04
C LYS A 38 13.86 24.30 -12.06
N GLN A 39 14.27 24.44 -13.32
CA GLN A 39 13.42 25.01 -14.37
C GLN A 39 12.52 23.97 -15.06
N LYS A 40 12.87 22.68 -15.00
CA LYS A 40 12.12 21.60 -15.65
C LYS A 40 11.05 20.96 -14.75
N ILE A 41 11.10 21.24 -13.45
CA ILE A 41 10.05 20.89 -12.46
C ILE A 41 9.17 22.14 -12.27
N GLY A 42 8.39 22.46 -13.30
CA GLY A 42 7.42 23.56 -13.27
C GLY A 42 6.20 23.19 -12.42
N GLY A 43 6.30 23.44 -11.11
CA GLY A 43 5.20 23.39 -10.15
C GLY A 43 5.71 23.88 -8.80
N ASN A 44 5.22 25.04 -8.35
CA ASN A 44 5.58 25.72 -7.10
C ASN A 44 5.75 24.76 -5.91
N MET A 45 6.99 24.45 -5.54
CA MET A 45 7.33 23.91 -4.22
C MET A 45 8.66 24.52 -3.81
N ALA A 46 8.59 25.64 -3.10
CA ALA A 46 9.74 26.18 -2.41
C ALA A 46 9.23 26.68 -1.05
N TRP A 47 9.14 25.75 -0.09
CA TRP A 47 9.35 26.17 1.29
C TRP A 47 10.59 27.07 1.32
N ASP A 48 10.48 28.23 1.95
CA ASP A 48 11.54 29.22 1.91
C ASP A 48 12.75 28.77 2.73
N ILE A 49 13.65 28.08 2.03
CA ILE A 49 14.96 27.64 2.54
C ILE A 49 16.04 28.72 2.45
N THR A 50 15.71 29.88 1.87
CA THR A 50 16.67 30.97 1.63
C THR A 50 16.65 32.02 2.72
N THR A 51 15.48 32.27 3.30
CA THR A 51 15.33 33.13 4.47
C THR A 51 15.83 32.41 5.71
N SER A 52 16.51 33.15 6.59
CA SER A 52 16.95 32.62 7.89
C SER A 52 15.77 32.02 8.66
N SER A 53 15.95 30.82 9.21
CA SER A 53 14.94 30.14 10.03
C SER A 53 14.45 31.01 11.20
N HIS A 54 15.32 31.85 11.77
CA HIS A 54 14.93 32.82 12.79
C HIS A 54 13.92 33.85 12.28
N ILE A 55 14.11 34.38 11.07
CA ILE A 55 13.20 35.35 10.44
C ILE A 55 11.86 34.67 10.12
N THR A 56 11.90 33.48 9.53
CA THR A 56 10.71 32.68 9.23
C THR A 56 9.90 32.40 10.50
N ARG A 57 10.56 31.98 11.58
CA ARG A 57 9.91 31.70 12.86
C ARG A 57 9.26 32.93 13.49
N GLU A 58 9.96 34.06 13.57
CA GLU A 58 9.35 35.27 14.15
C GLU A 58 8.22 35.81 13.28
N ARG A 59 8.33 35.75 11.95
CA ARG A 59 7.24 36.10 11.04
C ARG A 59 6.01 35.22 11.27
N LEU A 60 6.18 33.91 11.36
CA LEU A 60 5.07 32.97 11.55
C LEU A 60 4.46 33.07 12.95
N LYS A 61 5.22 33.41 13.99
CA LYS A 61 4.66 33.71 15.32
C LYS A 61 3.68 34.89 15.29
N LEU A 62 3.97 35.90 14.47
CA LEU A 62 3.16 37.12 14.35
C LEU A 62 2.05 37.04 13.30
N SER A 63 2.05 36.00 12.46
CA SER A 63 1.08 35.82 11.37
C SER A 63 -0.26 35.28 11.86
N THR A 64 -1.34 35.48 11.08
CA THR A 64 -2.65 34.90 11.40
C THR A 64 -2.63 33.36 11.28
N PRO A 65 -3.50 32.64 12.00
CA PRO A 65 -3.56 31.18 11.94
C PRO A 65 -3.71 30.60 10.53
N GLU A 66 -4.46 31.26 9.65
CA GLU A 66 -4.71 30.80 8.27
C GLU A 66 -3.43 30.85 7.42
N VAL A 67 -2.61 31.89 7.62
CA VAL A 67 -1.32 32.01 6.93
C VAL A 67 -0.38 30.92 7.42
N VAL A 68 -0.30 30.70 8.74
CA VAL A 68 0.53 29.65 9.31
C VAL A 68 0.11 28.27 8.82
N TYR A 69 -1.20 27.97 8.77
CA TYR A 69 -1.71 26.68 8.32
C TYR A 69 -1.30 26.37 6.87
N ARG A 70 -1.48 27.33 5.96
CA ARG A 70 -1.08 27.17 4.55
C ARG A 70 0.42 26.96 4.41
N GLU A 71 1.21 27.67 5.20
CA GLU A 71 2.66 27.52 5.16
C GLU A 71 3.15 26.21 5.80
N LEU A 72 2.45 25.70 6.81
CA LEU A 72 2.70 24.36 7.33
C LEU A 72 2.41 23.28 6.28
N ASP A 73 1.42 23.47 5.40
CA ASP A 73 1.20 22.57 4.26
C ASP A 73 2.38 22.58 3.28
N GLU A 74 2.94 23.75 2.97
CA GLU A 74 4.15 23.87 2.11
C GLU A 74 5.39 23.27 2.77
N TYR A 75 5.57 23.52 4.08
CA TYR A 75 6.62 22.93 4.90
C TYR A 75 6.52 21.41 4.95
N GLY A 76 5.33 20.86 5.15
CA GLY A 76 5.09 19.42 5.17
C GLY A 76 5.40 18.76 3.83
N GLN A 77 4.97 19.39 2.72
CA GLN A 77 5.34 18.94 1.37
C GLN A 77 6.86 18.93 1.18
N TYR A 78 7.55 19.99 1.60
CA TYR A 78 9.00 20.07 1.55
C TYR A 78 9.67 18.92 2.32
N LEU A 79 9.27 18.66 3.57
CA LEU A 79 9.80 17.56 4.36
C LEU A 79 9.53 16.18 3.72
N ALA A 80 8.36 16.00 3.09
CA ALA A 80 7.97 14.72 2.48
C ALA A 80 8.84 14.32 1.27
N THR A 81 9.50 15.27 0.58
CA THR A 81 10.31 15.01 -0.62
C THR A 81 11.60 14.19 -0.40
N GLY A 82 11.89 13.72 0.83
CA GLY A 82 12.96 12.75 1.09
C GLY A 82 14.36 13.34 1.24
N VAL A 83 14.70 14.39 0.48
CA VAL A 83 15.99 15.11 0.59
C VAL A 83 16.16 15.80 1.95
N SER A 84 15.07 16.01 2.68
CA SER A 84 15.02 16.85 3.89
C SER A 84 14.24 16.23 5.05
N ARG A 85 14.00 14.90 5.06
CA ARG A 85 13.35 14.22 6.20
C ARG A 85 14.07 14.39 7.53
N TRP A 86 15.35 14.78 7.49
CA TRP A 86 16.20 15.05 8.65
C TRP A 86 16.34 16.54 8.99
N ASN A 87 15.66 17.42 8.24
CA ASN A 87 15.77 18.87 8.36
C ASN A 87 14.52 19.50 9.00
N SER A 88 13.83 18.78 9.89
CA SER A 88 12.73 19.38 10.65
C SER A 88 13.26 20.53 11.51
N ASP A 89 12.55 21.66 11.51
CA ASP A 89 12.82 22.77 12.41
C ASP A 89 11.98 22.62 13.67
N ASP A 90 12.45 21.76 14.57
CA ASP A 90 11.81 21.51 15.86
C ASP A 90 11.61 22.80 16.67
N ALA A 91 12.48 23.80 16.51
CA ALA A 91 12.34 25.08 17.22
C ALA A 91 11.22 25.95 16.66
N LEU A 92 10.98 25.90 15.34
CA LEU A 92 9.82 26.51 14.70
C LEU A 92 8.53 25.81 15.15
N GLU A 93 8.47 24.49 15.05
CA GLU A 93 7.26 23.72 15.36
C GLU A 93 6.84 23.90 16.82
N ASN A 94 7.79 23.83 17.76
CA ASN A 94 7.53 24.11 19.18
C ASN A 94 7.07 25.55 19.43
N ALA A 95 7.64 26.53 18.72
CA ALA A 95 7.22 27.92 18.84
C ALA A 95 5.79 28.16 18.31
N LEU A 96 5.39 27.46 17.25
CA LEU A 96 4.03 27.52 16.73
C LEU A 96 3.05 26.80 17.66
N LEU A 97 3.45 25.66 18.23
CA LEU A 97 2.65 24.92 19.21
C LEU A 97 2.34 25.75 20.45
N GLN A 98 3.30 26.56 20.93
CA GLN A 98 3.12 27.47 22.06
C GLN A 98 2.03 28.54 21.84
N ARG A 99 1.64 28.81 20.59
CA ARG A 99 0.53 29.73 20.31
C ARG A 99 -0.82 29.16 20.75
N ASN A 100 -0.92 27.84 20.93
CA ASN A 100 -2.11 27.12 21.37
C ASN A 100 -3.37 27.48 20.55
N ASP A 101 -3.20 27.63 19.24
CA ASP A 101 -4.27 27.92 18.30
C ASP A 101 -4.72 26.62 17.62
N ARG A 102 -6.04 26.38 17.57
CA ARG A 102 -6.60 25.13 17.04
C ARG A 102 -6.25 24.88 15.58
N LEU A 103 -6.29 25.91 14.72
CA LEU A 103 -5.99 25.75 13.30
C LEU A 103 -4.50 25.48 13.11
N ILE A 104 -3.63 26.15 13.87
CA ILE A 104 -2.18 25.90 13.84
C ILE A 104 -1.86 24.49 14.34
N ASN A 105 -2.49 24.05 15.43
CA ASN A 105 -2.33 22.71 15.98
C ASN A 105 -2.77 21.63 14.98
N LEU A 106 -3.86 21.82 14.24
CA LEU A 106 -4.27 20.92 13.17
C LEU A 106 -3.25 20.90 12.01
N GLY A 107 -2.72 22.07 11.63
CA GLY A 107 -1.67 22.18 10.62
C GLY A 107 -0.37 21.47 11.03
N LEU A 108 0.02 21.60 12.31
CA LEU A 108 1.17 20.89 12.89
C LEU A 108 0.90 19.38 12.95
N ALA A 109 -0.28 18.94 13.39
CA ALA A 109 -0.64 17.53 13.43
C ALA A 109 -0.45 16.87 12.05
N LYS A 110 -0.85 17.56 10.98
CA LYS A 110 -0.77 17.09 9.59
C LYS A 110 0.65 17.12 9.00
N ASN A 111 1.47 18.10 9.35
CA ASN A 111 2.69 18.44 8.58
C ASN A 111 4.00 18.56 9.40
N ALA A 112 3.94 18.46 10.73
CA ALA A 112 5.12 18.55 11.58
C ALA A 112 6.10 17.39 11.32
N GLY A 113 7.39 17.66 11.47
CA GLY A 113 8.45 16.64 11.49
C GLY A 113 8.86 16.24 12.90
N SER A 114 8.64 17.07 13.93
CA SER A 114 9.04 16.75 15.30
C SER A 114 8.11 15.71 15.92
N GLN A 115 8.69 14.58 16.33
CA GLN A 115 8.00 13.52 17.08
C GLN A 115 7.33 14.08 18.35
N SER A 116 8.01 14.96 19.07
CA SER A 116 7.53 15.52 20.33
C SER A 116 6.23 16.32 20.15
N VAL A 117 6.14 17.11 19.08
CA VAL A 117 4.97 17.94 18.75
C VAL A 117 3.78 17.06 18.37
N ILE A 118 4.01 16.09 17.48
CA ILE A 118 2.97 15.16 17.02
C ILE A 118 2.42 14.35 18.20
N LYS A 119 3.29 13.78 19.03
CA LYS A 119 2.91 12.99 20.20
C LYS A 119 2.11 13.79 21.20
N LEU A 120 2.50 15.05 21.45
CA LEU A 120 1.78 15.93 22.36
C LEU A 120 0.37 16.24 21.85
N LEU A 121 0.26 16.65 20.57
CA LEU A 121 -1.03 16.95 19.94
C LEU A 121 -1.97 15.74 19.95
N TYR A 122 -1.45 14.57 19.57
CA TYR A 122 -2.21 13.33 19.60
C TYR A 122 -2.67 12.99 21.02
N SER A 123 -1.77 13.03 22.01
CA SER A 123 -2.11 12.70 23.40
C SER A 123 -3.13 13.66 23.99
N GLN A 124 -3.03 14.96 23.69
CA GLN A 124 -4.01 15.96 24.11
C GLN A 124 -5.39 15.69 23.49
N SER A 125 -5.43 15.38 22.20
CA SER A 125 -6.68 15.02 21.52
C SER A 125 -7.29 13.70 22.00
N LEU A 126 -6.47 12.78 22.53
CA LEU A 126 -6.95 11.54 23.15
C LEU A 126 -7.50 11.79 24.56
N ALA A 127 -6.87 12.69 25.33
CA ALA A 127 -7.35 13.11 26.65
C ALA A 127 -8.63 13.97 26.55
N GLY A 128 -8.80 14.67 25.43
CA GLY A 128 -9.96 15.51 25.12
C GLY A 128 -9.70 16.98 25.44
N THR A 129 -9.97 17.84 24.45
CA THR A 129 -9.89 19.31 24.59
C THR A 129 -11.25 19.95 24.83
N GLY A 130 -12.30 19.14 24.96
CA GLY A 130 -13.70 19.57 25.08
C GLY A 130 -14.42 19.75 23.75
N ASP A 131 -13.75 19.48 22.63
CA ASP A 131 -14.29 19.53 21.27
C ASP A 131 -13.98 18.22 20.54
N ASN A 132 -14.94 17.29 20.57
CA ASN A 132 -14.73 15.92 20.09
C ASN A 132 -14.43 15.84 18.59
N GLU A 133 -15.01 16.74 17.78
CA GLU A 133 -14.82 16.76 16.34
C GLU A 133 -13.42 17.27 15.99
N TYR A 134 -12.99 18.35 16.66
CA TYR A 134 -11.63 18.85 16.56
C TYR A 134 -10.60 17.80 17.03
N ASP A 135 -10.83 17.16 18.18
CA ASP A 135 -9.94 16.13 18.72
C ASP A 135 -9.82 14.95 17.76
N TYR A 136 -10.93 14.52 17.14
CA TYR A 136 -10.92 13.48 16.12
C TYR A 136 -10.11 13.89 14.89
N ALA A 137 -10.31 15.10 14.38
CA ALA A 137 -9.56 15.63 13.24
C ALA A 137 -8.05 15.70 13.50
N VAL A 138 -7.64 16.10 14.72
CA VAL A 138 -6.22 16.10 15.13
C VAL A 138 -5.65 14.69 15.13
N ARG A 139 -6.36 13.68 15.68
CA ARG A 139 -5.90 12.29 15.65
C ARG A 139 -5.72 11.78 14.22
N LEU A 140 -6.70 12.02 13.36
CA LEU A 140 -6.61 11.64 11.94
C LEU A 140 -5.45 12.34 11.23
N ALA A 141 -5.25 13.64 11.47
CA ALA A 141 -4.15 14.40 10.90
C ALA A 141 -2.79 13.84 11.33
N CYS A 142 -2.61 13.55 12.63
CA CYS A 142 -1.40 12.90 13.14
C CYS A 142 -1.15 11.53 12.47
N LEU A 143 -2.19 10.70 12.33
CA LEU A 143 -2.09 9.37 11.71
C LEU A 143 -1.85 9.42 10.19
N ALA A 144 -2.33 10.46 9.52
CA ALA A 144 -2.13 10.68 8.08
C ALA A 144 -0.83 11.44 7.74
N ASN A 145 -0.17 12.04 8.74
CA ASN A 145 1.06 12.80 8.56
C ASN A 145 2.17 11.95 7.90
N LEU A 146 2.69 12.42 6.76
CA LEU A 146 3.71 11.76 5.94
C LEU A 146 5.15 12.14 6.33
N THR A 147 5.32 13.20 7.11
CA THR A 147 6.60 13.80 7.48
C THR A 147 7.10 13.30 8.84
N ALA A 148 6.23 12.64 9.60
CA ALA A 148 6.59 12.00 10.86
C ALA A 148 7.80 11.05 10.65
N PRO A 149 8.91 11.22 11.38
CA PRO A 149 10.12 10.44 11.19
C PRO A 149 9.86 8.93 11.28
N LEU A 150 10.67 8.14 10.58
CA LEU A 150 10.81 6.70 10.83
C LEU A 150 11.28 6.55 12.28
N GLY A 151 10.41 6.08 13.18
CA GLY A 151 10.67 6.06 14.62
C GLY A 151 10.00 7.18 15.43
N ALA A 152 9.30 8.13 14.80
CA ALA A 152 8.38 9.03 15.51
C ALA A 152 7.25 8.29 16.24
N TRP A 153 7.08 7.02 15.90
CA TRP A 153 6.21 6.04 16.54
C TRP A 153 6.98 4.73 16.88
N GLY A 154 8.32 4.81 17.05
CA GLY A 154 9.04 3.94 18.00
C GLY A 154 9.37 2.52 17.57
N LEU A 155 9.02 2.08 16.36
CA LEU A 155 9.42 0.74 15.89
C LEU A 155 10.84 0.71 15.31
N GLY A 156 11.77 1.41 15.94
CA GLY A 156 13.21 1.15 15.78
C GLY A 156 13.64 0.14 16.82
N GLU A 157 13.76 -1.14 16.44
CA GLU A 157 14.34 -2.30 17.16
C GLU A 157 13.98 -2.57 18.65
N SER A 158 13.51 -1.62 19.46
CA SER A 158 13.07 -1.86 20.83
C SER A 158 11.69 -2.51 20.82
N SER A 159 11.69 -3.81 21.09
CA SER A 159 10.51 -4.66 21.26
C SER A 159 9.78 -4.45 22.59
N ASP A 160 9.99 -3.33 23.27
CA ASP A 160 9.47 -3.14 24.62
C ASP A 160 7.95 -2.95 24.56
N SER A 161 7.23 -3.93 25.08
CA SER A 161 5.76 -3.99 25.15
C SER A 161 5.13 -2.83 25.94
N ASP A 162 5.96 -2.12 26.70
CA ASP A 162 5.57 -1.03 27.59
C ASP A 162 5.77 0.35 26.95
N ASP A 163 6.30 0.41 25.72
CA ASP A 163 6.36 1.66 24.97
C ASP A 163 4.93 2.17 24.66
N TRP A 164 4.70 3.45 24.91
CA TRP A 164 3.42 4.12 24.66
C TRP A 164 2.94 3.89 23.22
N GLU A 165 3.87 3.83 22.26
CA GLU A 165 3.56 3.73 20.83
C GLU A 165 3.10 2.32 20.47
N PHE A 166 3.72 1.29 21.07
CA PHE A 166 3.26 -0.09 20.99
C PHE A 166 1.84 -0.24 21.56
N LEU A 167 1.60 0.34 22.74
CA LEU A 167 0.30 0.32 23.40
C LEU A 167 -0.76 1.06 22.59
N GLU A 168 -0.41 2.18 21.96
CA GLU A 168 -1.35 2.95 21.15
C GLU A 168 -1.69 2.28 19.82
N VAL A 169 -0.69 1.70 19.12
CA VAL A 169 -0.96 0.89 17.92
C VAL A 169 -1.84 -0.31 18.29
N ARG A 170 -1.58 -0.97 19.42
CA ARG A 170 -2.43 -2.05 19.94
C ARG A 170 -3.85 -1.57 20.24
N ARG A 171 -4.01 -0.41 20.90
CA ARG A 171 -5.32 0.19 21.18
C ARG A 171 -6.08 0.47 19.89
N LEU A 172 -5.44 1.08 18.89
CA LEU A 172 -6.02 1.35 17.57
C LEU A 172 -6.40 0.05 16.86
N ALA A 173 -5.50 -0.93 16.83
CA ALA A 173 -5.73 -2.23 16.20
C ALA A 173 -6.96 -2.93 16.81
N CYS A 174 -7.11 -2.91 18.14
CA CYS A 174 -8.22 -3.54 18.83
C CYS A 174 -9.53 -2.73 18.78
N SER A 175 -9.45 -1.39 18.89
CA SER A 175 -10.63 -0.56 19.21
C SER A 175 -10.74 0.76 18.42
N GLY A 176 -9.75 1.10 17.60
CA GLY A 176 -9.75 2.32 16.78
C GLY A 176 -10.91 2.39 15.79
N SER A 177 -11.30 3.59 15.40
CA SER A 177 -12.29 3.81 14.35
C SER A 177 -11.77 3.37 12.97
N SER A 178 -12.68 3.14 12.01
CA SER A 178 -12.29 2.79 10.64
C SER A 178 -11.43 3.88 9.99
N ASP A 179 -11.70 5.15 10.24
CA ASP A 179 -10.91 6.24 9.63
C ASP A 179 -9.53 6.36 10.27
N GLU A 180 -9.40 6.19 11.60
CA GLU A 180 -8.09 6.15 12.26
C GLU A 180 -7.25 4.99 11.75
N LEU A 181 -7.87 3.81 11.59
CA LEU A 181 -7.19 2.65 11.01
C LEU A 181 -6.80 2.86 9.55
N LEU A 182 -7.66 3.46 8.74
CA LEU A 182 -7.36 3.81 7.35
C LEU A 182 -6.20 4.81 7.28
N ALA A 183 -6.25 5.88 8.07
CA ALA A 183 -5.21 6.89 8.14
C ALA A 183 -3.87 6.26 8.55
N MET A 184 -3.85 5.39 9.56
CA MET A 184 -2.64 4.71 10.02
C MET A 184 -2.11 3.70 8.99
N LEU A 185 -2.95 2.79 8.51
CA LEU A 185 -2.54 1.64 7.71
C LEU A 185 -2.37 1.93 6.23
N ARG A 186 -2.90 3.04 5.71
CA ARG A 186 -2.64 3.49 4.32
C ARG A 186 -1.53 4.54 4.23
N ASN A 187 -0.95 4.95 5.35
CA ASN A 187 0.15 5.89 5.33
C ASN A 187 1.45 5.20 4.89
N PRO A 188 2.06 5.59 3.76
CA PRO A 188 3.31 4.98 3.28
C PRO A 188 4.51 5.24 4.20
N ALA A 189 4.51 6.33 4.99
CA ALA A 189 5.56 6.60 5.98
C ALA A 189 5.51 5.59 7.15
N ARG A 190 4.38 4.89 7.33
CA ARG A 190 4.17 3.87 8.37
C ARG A 190 4.25 2.43 7.84
N ARG A 191 4.82 2.23 6.66
CA ARG A 191 4.89 0.90 6.03
C ARG A 191 5.68 -0.14 6.85
N TYR A 192 6.50 0.28 7.81
CA TYR A 192 7.18 -0.61 8.78
C TYR A 192 6.20 -1.37 9.70
N LEU A 193 4.94 -0.94 9.82
CA LEU A 193 3.89 -1.68 10.55
C LEU A 193 3.39 -2.91 9.79
N LEU A 194 3.48 -2.90 8.45
CA LEU A 194 2.88 -3.92 7.59
C LEU A 194 3.47 -5.32 7.84
N PRO A 195 4.79 -5.52 7.99
CA PRO A 195 5.34 -6.84 8.31
C PRO A 195 4.78 -7.40 9.62
N LYS A 196 4.69 -6.56 10.67
CA LYS A 196 4.14 -6.95 11.98
C LYS A 196 2.67 -7.32 11.87
N LEU A 197 1.89 -6.59 11.08
CA LEU A 197 0.49 -6.89 10.84
C LEU A 197 0.33 -8.23 10.09
N PHE A 198 1.10 -8.45 9.02
CA PHE A 198 1.02 -9.65 8.19
C PHE A 198 1.47 -10.92 8.94
N GLU A 199 2.47 -10.80 9.81
CA GLU A 199 2.93 -11.90 10.67
C GLU A 199 2.09 -12.06 11.94
N ARG A 200 1.08 -11.21 12.16
CA ARG A 200 0.28 -11.15 13.39
C ARG A 200 1.16 -11.10 14.65
N ALA A 201 2.14 -10.21 14.64
CA ALA A 201 3.16 -10.06 15.68
C ALA A 201 3.12 -8.66 16.33
N GLY A 202 3.81 -8.51 17.46
CA GLY A 202 3.96 -7.24 18.16
C GLY A 202 2.60 -6.68 18.59
N PRO A 203 2.23 -5.42 18.24
CA PRO A 203 0.98 -4.81 18.69
C PRO A 203 -0.28 -5.49 18.10
N PHE A 204 -0.12 -6.43 17.14
CA PHE A 204 -1.21 -7.15 16.48
C PHE A 204 -1.41 -8.58 17.00
N ASP A 205 -0.57 -9.07 17.91
CA ASP A 205 -0.57 -10.45 18.41
C ASP A 205 -1.90 -10.91 19.07
N THR A 206 -2.61 -9.97 19.69
CA THR A 206 -3.82 -10.18 20.49
C THR A 206 -5.10 -9.76 19.77
N VAL A 207 -4.98 -9.25 18.54
CA VAL A 207 -6.14 -8.83 17.75
C VAL A 207 -6.93 -10.07 17.33
N ASP A 208 -8.26 -10.04 17.51
CA ASP A 208 -9.12 -11.13 17.08
C ASP A 208 -9.09 -11.30 15.55
N GLU A 209 -9.39 -12.51 15.06
CA GLU A 209 -9.24 -12.84 13.65
C GLU A 209 -10.09 -11.94 12.73
N LYS A 210 -11.34 -11.66 13.12
CA LYS A 210 -12.24 -10.84 12.31
C LYS A 210 -11.73 -9.42 12.20
N ARG A 211 -11.23 -8.86 13.30
CA ARG A 211 -10.61 -7.52 13.33
C ARG A 211 -9.30 -7.53 12.55
N TRP A 212 -8.48 -8.56 12.68
CA TRP A 212 -7.21 -8.69 11.96
C TRP A 212 -7.42 -8.72 10.44
N LEU A 213 -8.40 -9.48 9.93
CA LEU A 213 -8.77 -9.47 8.51
C LEU A 213 -9.22 -8.06 8.03
N HIS A 214 -9.88 -7.29 8.88
CA HIS A 214 -10.23 -5.89 8.58
C HIS A 214 -8.98 -5.00 8.47
N LEU A 215 -8.02 -5.14 9.39
CA LEU A 215 -6.74 -4.43 9.34
C LEU A 215 -5.98 -4.78 8.05
N LEU A 216 -5.91 -6.06 7.69
CA LEU A 216 -5.29 -6.52 6.44
C LEU A 216 -5.95 -5.89 5.21
N ARG A 217 -7.28 -5.78 5.19
CA ARG A 217 -8.00 -5.12 4.10
C ARG A 217 -7.62 -3.65 3.97
N PHE A 218 -7.46 -2.91 5.07
CA PHE A 218 -7.01 -1.53 5.00
C PHE A 218 -5.56 -1.40 4.54
N ALA A 219 -4.69 -2.26 5.07
CA ALA A 219 -3.28 -2.35 4.71
C ALA A 219 -3.06 -2.69 3.23
N SER A 220 -3.96 -3.45 2.60
CA SER A 220 -3.90 -3.77 1.16
C SER A 220 -3.85 -2.53 0.26
N GLY A 221 -4.36 -1.38 0.72
CA GLY A 221 -4.35 -0.11 0.00
C GLY A 221 -3.19 0.81 0.37
N ASN A 222 -2.19 0.34 1.12
CA ASN A 222 -1.02 1.16 1.48
C ASN A 222 -0.09 1.34 0.27
N PRO A 223 0.18 2.58 -0.19
CA PRO A 223 1.12 2.83 -1.30
C PRO A 223 2.55 2.32 -1.01
N GLY A 224 2.91 2.20 0.27
CA GLY A 224 4.17 1.63 0.73
C GLY A 224 4.41 0.17 0.37
N LEU A 225 3.39 -0.57 -0.08
CA LEU A 225 3.53 -1.92 -0.63
C LEU A 225 4.35 -1.96 -1.93
N THR A 226 4.40 -0.85 -2.67
CA THR A 226 5.10 -0.77 -3.97
C THR A 226 6.35 0.11 -3.91
N ILE A 227 6.68 0.67 -2.75
CA ILE A 227 7.87 1.51 -2.58
C ILE A 227 9.09 0.60 -2.42
N ASP A 228 10.08 0.81 -3.28
CA ASP A 228 11.42 0.27 -3.12
C ASP A 228 12.41 1.44 -3.04
N ASP A 229 12.84 1.76 -1.82
CA ASP A 229 13.82 2.82 -1.55
C ASP A 229 15.27 2.30 -1.67
N SER A 230 15.49 1.16 -2.33
CA SER A 230 16.83 0.60 -2.54
C SER A 230 17.72 1.58 -3.31
N THR A 231 18.94 1.78 -2.85
CA THR A 231 19.92 2.68 -3.47
C THR A 231 21.25 1.98 -3.69
N ILE A 232 22.20 2.67 -4.32
CA ILE A 232 23.60 2.20 -4.43
C ILE A 232 24.22 1.97 -3.04
N ALA A 233 23.75 2.68 -2.01
CA ALA A 233 24.27 2.56 -0.64
C ALA A 233 23.73 1.33 0.10
N GLY A 234 22.64 0.71 -0.37
CA GLY A 234 22.09 -0.48 0.26
C GLY A 234 20.63 -0.76 -0.13
N PRO A 235 20.16 -1.99 0.18
CA PRO A 235 18.79 -2.40 -0.10
C PRO A 235 17.79 -1.77 0.90
N ASP A 236 16.54 -1.66 0.47
CA ASP A 236 15.41 -1.33 1.33
C ASP A 236 14.97 -2.55 2.15
N PHE A 237 15.46 -2.64 3.39
CA PHE A 237 15.09 -3.73 4.30
C PHE A 237 13.61 -3.74 4.69
N ILE A 238 12.93 -2.58 4.67
CA ILE A 238 11.50 -2.54 4.99
C ILE A 238 10.70 -3.20 3.87
N ASN A 239 11.00 -2.88 2.61
CA ASN A 239 10.40 -3.54 1.45
C ASN A 239 10.67 -5.06 1.47
N TRP A 240 11.90 -5.46 1.83
CA TRP A 240 12.27 -6.87 1.99
C TRP A 240 11.42 -7.59 3.05
N ASP A 241 11.26 -6.99 4.22
CA ASP A 241 10.48 -7.55 5.33
C ASP A 241 8.98 -7.62 5.01
N ILE A 242 8.44 -6.62 4.30
CA ILE A 242 7.05 -6.63 3.81
C ILE A 242 6.81 -7.86 2.94
N ASN A 243 7.66 -8.08 1.93
CA ASN A 243 7.49 -9.19 1.00
C ASN A 243 7.66 -10.56 1.67
N LYS A 244 8.61 -10.68 2.62
CA LYS A 244 8.77 -11.88 3.44
C LYS A 244 7.54 -12.15 4.30
N ALA A 245 6.97 -11.11 4.91
CA ALA A 245 5.79 -11.21 5.75
C ALA A 245 4.52 -11.56 4.96
N ILE A 246 4.38 -11.10 3.70
CA ILE A 246 3.28 -11.51 2.81
C ILE A 246 3.34 -13.01 2.51
N ILE A 247 4.52 -13.56 2.19
CA ILE A 247 4.67 -15.01 1.97
C ILE A 247 4.27 -15.78 3.25
N ARG A 248 4.75 -15.35 4.42
CA ARG A 248 4.36 -15.94 5.71
C ARG A 248 2.85 -15.86 5.96
N LEU A 249 2.22 -14.74 5.60
CA LEU A 249 0.77 -14.57 5.69
C LEU A 249 0.05 -15.60 4.80
N LEU A 250 0.48 -15.77 3.54
CA LEU A 250 -0.10 -16.78 2.64
C LEU A 250 0.09 -18.22 3.14
N GLN A 251 1.18 -18.48 3.86
CA GLN A 251 1.47 -19.79 4.47
C GLN A 251 0.64 -20.05 5.73
N THR A 252 0.31 -19.02 6.53
CA THR A 252 -0.23 -19.19 7.89
C THR A 252 -1.68 -18.75 8.08
N ALA A 253 -2.20 -17.85 7.24
CA ALA A 253 -3.57 -17.33 7.35
C ALA A 253 -4.60 -18.47 7.27
N MET A 254 -5.69 -18.35 8.03
CA MET A 254 -6.77 -19.34 7.98
C MET A 254 -7.41 -19.38 6.59
N VAL A 255 -7.67 -20.57 6.07
CA VAL A 255 -8.25 -20.74 4.73
C VAL A 255 -9.76 -20.60 4.84
N THR A 256 -10.23 -19.37 4.67
CA THR A 256 -11.65 -18.99 4.71
C THR A 256 -11.96 -18.09 3.52
N SER A 257 -13.23 -17.98 3.13
CA SER A 257 -13.64 -17.07 2.05
C SER A 257 -13.28 -15.60 2.34
N ASN A 258 -13.32 -15.18 3.61
CA ASN A 258 -12.92 -13.82 3.99
C ASN A 258 -11.42 -13.59 3.81
N SER A 259 -10.59 -14.57 4.18
CA SER A 259 -9.15 -14.51 3.95
C SER A 259 -8.83 -14.42 2.46
N ILE A 260 -9.51 -15.22 1.62
CA ILE A 260 -9.33 -15.17 0.16
C ILE A 260 -9.60 -13.78 -0.39
N ASN A 261 -10.72 -13.16 -0.03
CA ASN A 261 -11.06 -11.82 -0.47
C ASN A 261 -9.98 -10.79 -0.11
N VAL A 262 -9.51 -10.82 1.14
CA VAL A 262 -8.52 -9.87 1.64
C VAL A 262 -7.14 -10.10 1.02
N LEU A 263 -6.74 -11.36 0.85
CA LEU A 263 -5.47 -11.72 0.23
C LEU A 263 -5.49 -11.40 -1.27
N HIS A 264 -6.59 -11.65 -1.95
CA HIS A 264 -6.76 -11.27 -3.34
C HIS A 264 -6.59 -9.75 -3.50
N ASP A 265 -7.32 -8.94 -2.72
CA ASP A 265 -7.17 -7.47 -2.72
C ASP A 265 -5.72 -7.04 -2.44
N LEU A 266 -5.03 -7.70 -1.49
CA LEU A 266 -3.62 -7.44 -1.18
C LEU A 266 -2.70 -7.74 -2.36
N LEU A 267 -2.79 -8.93 -2.95
CA LEU A 267 -1.91 -9.37 -4.03
C LEU A 267 -2.10 -8.53 -5.30
N MET A 268 -3.34 -8.12 -5.59
CA MET A 268 -3.65 -7.19 -6.68
C MET A 268 -3.02 -5.80 -6.49
N ASN A 269 -2.57 -5.47 -5.27
CA ASN A 269 -1.90 -4.21 -4.94
C ASN A 269 -0.37 -4.26 -4.92
N LEU A 270 0.23 -5.42 -5.20
CA LEU A 270 1.69 -5.54 -5.23
C LEU A 270 2.29 -5.08 -6.57
N ASP A 271 3.59 -4.81 -6.53
CA ASP A 271 4.41 -4.72 -7.75
C ASP A 271 5.20 -6.04 -7.91
N PRO A 272 4.94 -6.85 -8.96
CA PRO A 272 5.74 -8.01 -9.36
C PRO A 272 7.24 -7.77 -9.47
N ALA A 273 7.67 -6.51 -9.69
CA ALA A 273 9.10 -6.19 -9.66
C ALA A 273 9.71 -6.34 -8.26
N ASN A 274 8.90 -6.14 -7.22
CA ASN A 274 9.32 -6.15 -5.82
C ASN A 274 9.00 -7.46 -5.11
N THR A 275 8.25 -8.38 -5.75
CA THR A 275 7.87 -9.64 -5.10
C THR A 275 9.07 -10.55 -4.90
N ARG A 276 9.11 -11.18 -3.73
CA ARG A 276 10.17 -12.12 -3.37
C ARG A 276 9.94 -13.49 -4.03
N MET A 277 11.00 -14.08 -4.55
CA MET A 277 10.97 -15.45 -5.06
C MET A 277 10.92 -16.48 -3.93
N LEU A 278 10.22 -17.59 -4.16
CA LEU A 278 10.21 -18.73 -3.24
C LEU A 278 11.53 -19.50 -3.31
N GLY A 279 11.87 -20.19 -2.23
CA GLY A 279 13.14 -20.90 -2.08
C GLY A 279 13.22 -22.18 -2.91
N SER A 280 12.10 -22.83 -3.20
CA SER A 280 12.07 -24.06 -3.99
C SER A 280 10.72 -24.32 -4.67
N ARG A 281 10.69 -25.32 -5.56
CA ARG A 281 9.48 -25.79 -6.24
C ARG A 281 8.51 -26.48 -5.26
N GLU A 282 9.04 -27.13 -4.25
CA GLU A 282 8.27 -27.76 -3.18
C GLU A 282 7.52 -26.70 -2.36
N GLU A 283 8.20 -25.61 -1.95
CA GLU A 283 7.57 -24.51 -1.22
C GLU A 283 6.40 -23.89 -2.01
N PHE A 284 6.56 -23.71 -3.33
CA PHE A 284 5.48 -23.26 -4.21
C PHE A 284 4.32 -24.24 -4.28
N SER A 285 4.61 -25.53 -4.44
CA SER A 285 3.58 -26.56 -4.54
C SER A 285 2.80 -26.68 -3.23
N GLU A 286 3.48 -26.62 -2.08
CA GLU A 286 2.85 -26.58 -0.76
C GLU A 286 1.96 -25.35 -0.60
N LEU A 287 2.46 -24.18 -1.04
CA LEU A 287 1.70 -22.94 -0.98
C LEU A 287 0.42 -22.99 -1.82
N ILE A 288 0.49 -23.45 -3.07
CA ILE A 288 -0.70 -23.56 -3.93
C ILE A 288 -1.67 -24.63 -3.41
N ASN A 289 -1.16 -25.82 -3.04
CA ASN A 289 -2.01 -26.91 -2.54
C ASN A 289 -2.72 -26.57 -1.23
N ARG A 290 -2.10 -25.75 -0.38
CA ARG A 290 -2.72 -25.27 0.86
C ARG A 290 -4.08 -24.61 0.58
N TRP A 291 -4.14 -23.76 -0.44
CA TRP A 291 -5.34 -23.01 -0.78
C TRP A 291 -6.32 -23.81 -1.63
N LYS A 292 -5.88 -24.94 -2.22
CA LYS A 292 -6.71 -25.92 -2.95
C LYS A 292 -7.50 -26.86 -2.05
N LEU A 293 -6.95 -27.16 -0.87
CA LEU A 293 -7.50 -28.14 0.07
C LEU A 293 -8.42 -27.52 1.14
N GLY A 294 -8.69 -26.22 1.06
CA GLY A 294 -9.59 -25.54 1.98
C GLY A 294 -11.03 -25.96 1.79
N ASP A 295 -11.75 -26.22 2.88
CA ASP A 295 -13.21 -26.42 2.86
C ASP A 295 -13.91 -25.06 2.70
N ILE A 296 -13.70 -24.45 1.52
CA ILE A 296 -14.28 -23.17 1.16
C ILE A 296 -15.58 -23.46 0.42
N PRO A 297 -16.72 -22.90 0.85
CA PRO A 297 -17.95 -23.04 0.11
C PRO A 297 -17.76 -22.51 -1.31
N SER A 298 -17.70 -23.42 -2.27
CA SER A 298 -17.61 -23.09 -3.69
C SER A 298 -18.92 -22.53 -4.22
N THR A 299 -19.99 -22.62 -3.42
CA THR A 299 -21.33 -22.10 -3.69
C THR A 299 -21.76 -21.08 -2.65
N SER A 300 -22.39 -20.00 -3.09
CA SER A 300 -23.06 -19.02 -2.23
C SER A 300 -24.26 -19.64 -1.49
N ASP A 301 -24.82 -18.92 -0.53
CA ASP A 301 -26.08 -19.28 0.16
C ASP A 301 -27.25 -19.52 -0.81
N SER A 302 -27.17 -19.00 -2.04
CA SER A 302 -28.15 -19.21 -3.12
C SER A 302 -27.83 -20.41 -4.02
N GLY A 303 -26.83 -21.23 -3.68
CA GLY A 303 -26.38 -22.40 -4.45
C GLY A 303 -25.64 -22.08 -5.75
N LYS A 304 -25.23 -20.83 -5.99
CA LYS A 304 -24.48 -20.43 -7.19
C LYS A 304 -22.98 -20.53 -6.94
N ARG A 305 -22.21 -21.00 -7.93
CA ARG A 305 -20.73 -21.00 -7.85
C ARG A 305 -20.23 -19.58 -7.59
N VAL A 306 -19.36 -19.41 -6.60
CA VAL A 306 -18.72 -18.11 -6.32
C VAL A 306 -17.57 -17.96 -7.32
N GLU A 307 -17.85 -17.25 -8.42
CA GLU A 307 -16.87 -16.91 -9.43
C GLU A 307 -15.84 -15.89 -8.90
N GLY A 308 -14.68 -15.85 -9.54
CA GLY A 308 -13.65 -14.84 -9.32
C GLY A 308 -14.11 -13.45 -9.74
N TYR A 309 -13.30 -12.44 -9.42
CA TYR A 309 -13.61 -11.06 -9.75
C TYR A 309 -13.36 -10.75 -11.23
N TYR A 310 -12.45 -11.49 -11.88
CA TYR A 310 -11.98 -11.19 -13.23
C TYR A 310 -12.06 -12.39 -14.18
N SER A 311 -12.53 -13.54 -13.72
CA SER A 311 -12.60 -14.78 -14.49
C SER A 311 -13.78 -15.65 -14.08
N THR A 312 -14.10 -16.64 -14.92
CA THR A 312 -15.13 -17.66 -14.64
C THR A 312 -14.63 -18.77 -13.71
N CYS A 313 -13.37 -18.71 -13.27
CA CYS A 313 -12.82 -19.62 -12.25
C CYS A 313 -13.49 -19.33 -10.90
N THR A 314 -13.37 -20.24 -9.92
CA THR A 314 -13.74 -19.85 -8.54
C THR A 314 -12.80 -18.76 -8.05
N LEU A 315 -13.24 -17.98 -7.08
CA LEU A 315 -12.38 -16.99 -6.43
C LEU A 315 -11.11 -17.62 -5.81
N GLU A 316 -11.20 -18.85 -5.31
CA GLU A 316 -10.06 -19.62 -4.81
C GLU A 316 -9.05 -19.95 -5.93
N GLU A 317 -9.53 -20.47 -7.07
CA GLU A 317 -8.71 -20.73 -8.25
C GLU A 317 -8.07 -19.43 -8.77
N GLU A 318 -8.82 -18.33 -8.80
CA GLU A 318 -8.31 -17.01 -9.20
C GLU A 318 -7.21 -16.52 -8.25
N LEU A 319 -7.38 -16.65 -6.94
CA LEU A 319 -6.34 -16.35 -5.95
C LEU A 319 -5.08 -17.19 -6.20
N GLN A 320 -5.22 -18.50 -6.42
CA GLN A 320 -4.09 -19.38 -6.72
C GLN A 320 -3.35 -18.95 -8.00
N CYS A 321 -4.09 -18.50 -9.02
CA CYS A 321 -3.51 -17.99 -10.26
C CYS A 321 -2.75 -16.69 -10.05
N VAL A 322 -3.29 -15.76 -9.25
CA VAL A 322 -2.59 -14.51 -8.87
C VAL A 322 -1.33 -14.82 -8.05
N MET A 323 -1.42 -15.72 -7.07
CA MET A 323 -0.26 -16.19 -6.30
C MET A 323 0.79 -16.80 -7.21
N ALA A 324 0.37 -17.63 -8.17
CA ALA A 324 1.27 -18.25 -9.13
C ALA A 324 1.95 -17.23 -10.05
N ALA A 325 1.20 -16.25 -10.57
CA ALA A 325 1.77 -15.20 -11.41
C ALA A 325 2.82 -14.35 -10.67
N LEU A 326 2.62 -14.10 -9.37
CA LEU A 326 3.51 -13.27 -8.55
C LEU A 326 4.72 -14.03 -7.98
N TYR A 327 4.54 -15.30 -7.59
CA TYR A 327 5.52 -16.06 -6.82
C TYR A 327 6.00 -17.36 -7.50
N GLY A 328 5.43 -17.73 -8.63
CA GLY A 328 5.72 -18.96 -9.37
C GLY A 328 7.02 -18.92 -10.17
N SER A 329 8.09 -18.38 -9.61
CA SER A 329 9.42 -18.38 -10.23
C SER A 329 10.52 -18.78 -9.25
N ILE A 330 11.53 -19.49 -9.77
CA ILE A 330 12.71 -19.93 -9.01
C ILE A 330 14.00 -19.43 -9.68
N SER A 331 15.05 -19.30 -8.88
CA SER A 331 16.38 -18.97 -9.38
C SER A 331 17.15 -20.26 -9.59
N GLU A 332 17.34 -20.66 -10.84
CA GLU A 332 18.16 -21.81 -11.22
C GLU A 332 19.50 -21.30 -11.78
N GLY A 333 20.53 -21.29 -10.93
CA GLY A 333 21.84 -20.74 -11.28
C GLY A 333 21.78 -19.23 -11.50
N LYS A 334 21.95 -18.78 -12.75
CA LYS A 334 21.89 -17.36 -13.15
C LYS A 334 20.55 -16.97 -13.81
N ALA A 335 19.68 -17.94 -14.07
CA ALA A 335 18.40 -17.71 -14.73
C ALA A 335 17.26 -17.70 -13.71
N ILE A 336 16.27 -16.87 -13.95
CA ILE A 336 14.98 -16.94 -13.26
C ILE A 336 14.03 -17.65 -14.21
N THR A 337 13.49 -18.79 -13.78
CA THR A 337 12.61 -19.64 -14.58
C THR A 337 11.23 -19.75 -13.91
N ALA A 338 10.17 -19.79 -14.70
CA ALA A 338 8.84 -20.08 -14.18
C ALA A 338 8.74 -21.54 -13.69
N MET A 339 7.91 -21.77 -12.67
CA MET A 339 7.71 -23.11 -12.11
C MET A 339 6.82 -24.02 -12.97
N GLY A 340 6.18 -23.48 -14.00
CA GLY A 340 5.34 -24.23 -14.95
C GLY A 340 5.65 -23.94 -16.41
N SER A 341 4.76 -24.37 -17.28
CA SER A 341 4.86 -24.23 -18.73
C SER A 341 3.48 -23.93 -19.34
N LEU A 342 3.44 -23.52 -20.61
CA LEU A 342 2.21 -23.30 -21.36
C LEU A 342 1.29 -24.55 -21.36
N ASP A 343 1.90 -25.74 -21.33
CA ASP A 343 1.22 -27.04 -21.37
C ASP A 343 1.06 -27.72 -20.01
N ALA A 344 1.37 -27.02 -18.91
CA ALA A 344 1.21 -27.59 -17.59
C ALA A 344 -0.27 -28.01 -17.36
N PRO A 345 -0.52 -29.20 -16.77
CA PRO A 345 -1.88 -29.71 -16.59
C PRO A 345 -2.69 -28.83 -15.62
N GLU A 346 -2.04 -28.32 -14.57
CA GLU A 346 -2.67 -27.48 -13.56
C GLU A 346 -2.65 -25.99 -13.95
N LEU A 347 -3.79 -25.33 -13.75
CA LEU A 347 -3.97 -23.92 -14.10
C LEU A 347 -3.00 -22.99 -13.38
N ALA A 348 -2.73 -23.22 -12.09
CA ALA A 348 -1.79 -22.41 -11.33
C ALA A 348 -0.37 -22.47 -11.92
N PHE A 349 0.09 -23.64 -12.38
CA PHE A 349 1.40 -23.78 -13.02
C PHE A 349 1.45 -23.08 -14.38
N ARG A 350 0.35 -23.06 -15.15
CA ARG A 350 0.26 -22.23 -16.36
C ARG A 350 0.30 -20.74 -16.02
N CYS A 351 -0.37 -20.31 -14.96
CA CYS A 351 -0.33 -18.91 -14.50
C CYS A 351 1.04 -18.48 -14.00
N ALA A 352 1.82 -19.38 -13.38
CA ALA A 352 3.22 -19.14 -13.08
C ALA A 352 4.06 -18.87 -14.34
N TYR A 353 3.79 -19.60 -15.43
CA TYR A 353 4.39 -19.33 -16.74
C TYR A 353 3.94 -17.98 -17.32
N TYR A 354 2.62 -17.73 -17.34
CA TYR A 354 2.04 -16.49 -17.86
C TYR A 354 2.53 -15.23 -17.14
N GLY A 355 2.74 -15.30 -15.83
CA GLY A 355 3.20 -14.18 -15.02
C GLY A 355 4.68 -13.83 -15.15
N ARG A 356 5.50 -14.67 -15.80
CA ARG A 356 6.97 -14.49 -15.78
C ARG A 356 7.68 -14.67 -17.12
N GLU A 357 7.29 -15.64 -17.93
CA GLU A 357 8.05 -16.02 -19.11
C GLU A 357 7.87 -15.02 -20.26
N LYS A 358 8.88 -14.95 -21.12
CA LYS A 358 8.76 -14.18 -22.36
C LYS A 358 7.82 -14.93 -23.29
N MET A 359 6.80 -14.23 -23.80
CA MET A 359 5.83 -14.79 -24.72
C MET A 359 5.76 -13.96 -26.00
N ASN A 360 5.78 -14.64 -27.14
CA ASN A 360 5.49 -14.04 -28.44
C ASN A 360 3.96 -13.97 -28.70
N ALA A 361 3.55 -13.32 -29.79
CA ALA A 361 2.13 -13.14 -30.10
C ALA A 361 1.35 -14.47 -30.28
N ALA A 362 1.97 -15.49 -30.89
CA ALA A 362 1.33 -16.80 -31.08
C ALA A 362 1.10 -17.52 -29.73
N GLU A 363 2.08 -17.47 -28.82
CA GLU A 363 1.95 -18.03 -27.47
C GLU A 363 0.87 -17.30 -26.65
N ILE A 364 0.74 -15.98 -26.82
CA ILE A 364 -0.32 -15.18 -26.18
C ILE A 364 -1.71 -15.59 -26.71
N GLN A 365 -1.87 -15.77 -28.02
CA GLN A 365 -3.11 -16.23 -28.64
C GLN A 365 -3.50 -17.63 -28.18
N GLU A 366 -2.52 -18.53 -28.08
CA GLU A 366 -2.72 -19.88 -27.56
C GLU A 366 -3.16 -19.86 -26.10
N ALA A 367 -2.46 -19.09 -25.25
CA ALA A 367 -2.79 -18.97 -23.84
C ALA A 367 -4.19 -18.36 -23.63
N TRP A 368 -4.56 -17.31 -24.38
CA TRP A 368 -5.92 -16.77 -24.39
C TRP A 368 -6.96 -17.78 -24.83
N SER A 369 -6.67 -18.57 -25.87
CA SER A 369 -7.58 -19.59 -26.37
C SER A 369 -7.85 -20.66 -25.33
N LYS A 370 -6.83 -21.02 -24.55
CA LYS A 370 -6.85 -22.06 -23.52
C LYS A 370 -7.52 -21.62 -22.22
N ASP A 371 -7.09 -20.48 -21.67
CA ASP A 371 -7.42 -20.08 -20.30
C ASP A 371 -8.22 -18.75 -20.22
N LYS A 372 -8.45 -18.06 -21.34
CA LYS A 372 -9.31 -16.85 -21.40
C LYS A 372 -8.85 -15.76 -20.41
N ALA A 373 -9.79 -15.19 -19.65
CA ALA A 373 -9.54 -14.04 -18.79
C ALA A 373 -8.50 -14.29 -17.68
N ILE A 374 -8.35 -15.53 -17.21
CA ILE A 374 -7.34 -15.83 -16.18
C ILE A 374 -5.91 -15.73 -16.74
N PHE A 375 -5.71 -16.05 -18.02
CA PHE A 375 -4.44 -15.79 -18.70
C PHE A 375 -4.14 -14.29 -18.70
N VAL A 376 -5.11 -13.45 -19.07
CA VAL A 376 -4.92 -11.99 -19.14
C VAL A 376 -4.60 -11.44 -17.75
N LEU A 377 -5.33 -11.86 -16.72
CA LEU A 377 -5.07 -11.48 -15.33
C LEU A 377 -3.62 -11.82 -14.92
N ALA A 378 -3.17 -13.06 -15.18
CA ALA A 378 -1.81 -13.49 -14.84
C ALA A 378 -0.75 -12.73 -15.67
N ALA A 379 -0.98 -12.54 -16.97
CA ALA A 379 -0.08 -11.86 -17.89
C ALA A 379 0.11 -10.37 -17.56
N LEU A 380 -0.87 -9.71 -16.92
CA LEU A 380 -0.71 -8.32 -16.46
C LEU A 380 0.35 -8.18 -15.35
N PHE A 381 0.69 -9.26 -14.63
CA PHE A 381 1.82 -9.27 -13.71
C PHE A 381 3.17 -9.51 -14.40
N ASN A 382 3.17 -9.83 -15.69
CA ASN A 382 4.37 -10.15 -16.46
C ASN A 382 5.02 -8.91 -17.08
N ASN A 383 6.07 -8.42 -16.42
CA ASN A 383 6.83 -7.28 -16.92
C ASN A 383 7.50 -7.56 -18.28
N GLN A 384 7.83 -8.81 -18.63
CA GLN A 384 8.45 -9.13 -19.92
C GLN A 384 7.48 -8.93 -21.08
N ILE A 385 6.19 -9.28 -20.89
CA ILE A 385 5.14 -9.05 -21.88
C ILE A 385 4.88 -7.55 -22.03
N LEU A 386 4.70 -6.85 -20.91
CA LEU A 386 4.36 -5.42 -20.93
C LEU A 386 5.48 -4.55 -21.50
N LEU A 387 6.75 -4.84 -21.19
CA LEU A 387 7.88 -4.07 -21.69
C LEU A 387 8.19 -4.32 -23.17
N ASN A 388 7.71 -5.43 -23.75
CA ASN A 388 7.84 -5.72 -25.17
C ASN A 388 6.64 -5.11 -25.94
N PRO A 389 6.87 -4.17 -26.89
CA PRO A 389 5.77 -3.52 -27.60
C PRO A 389 4.85 -4.46 -28.39
N ASP A 390 5.38 -5.53 -28.97
CA ASP A 390 4.60 -6.46 -29.80
C ASP A 390 3.79 -7.42 -28.93
N SER A 391 4.41 -7.98 -27.89
CA SER A 391 3.70 -8.81 -26.91
C SER A 391 2.63 -8.02 -26.16
N ARG A 392 2.94 -6.78 -25.76
CA ARG A 392 1.98 -5.86 -25.13
C ARG A 392 0.80 -5.57 -26.05
N ARG A 393 1.05 -5.26 -27.33
CA ARG A 393 -0.02 -4.99 -28.31
C ARG A 393 -0.96 -6.20 -28.45
N GLU A 394 -0.41 -7.40 -28.51
CA GLU A 394 -1.22 -8.62 -28.58
C GLU A 394 -2.04 -8.83 -27.29
N LEU A 395 -1.43 -8.68 -26.10
CA LEU A 395 -2.12 -8.81 -24.82
C LEU A 395 -3.28 -7.80 -24.69
N GLU A 396 -3.05 -6.56 -25.10
CA GLU A 396 -4.02 -5.47 -25.07
C GLU A 396 -5.32 -5.81 -25.81
N GLY A 397 -5.25 -6.60 -26.89
CA GLY A 397 -6.42 -7.09 -27.63
C GLY A 397 -7.39 -7.97 -26.81
N TYR A 398 -6.94 -8.48 -25.65
CA TYR A 398 -7.72 -9.36 -24.77
C TYR A 398 -8.06 -8.73 -23.41
N VAL A 399 -7.63 -7.49 -23.14
CA VAL A 399 -7.90 -6.82 -21.86
C VAL A 399 -9.37 -6.41 -21.77
N SER A 400 -10.13 -7.09 -20.91
CA SER A 400 -11.52 -6.75 -20.64
C SER A 400 -11.64 -5.44 -19.84
N HIS A 401 -12.84 -4.85 -19.83
CA HIS A 401 -13.13 -3.62 -19.08
C HIS A 401 -12.77 -3.73 -17.59
N GLU A 402 -13.02 -4.87 -16.97
CA GLU A 402 -12.73 -5.13 -15.55
C GLU A 402 -11.22 -5.10 -15.24
N LEU A 403 -10.38 -5.53 -16.20
CA LEU A 403 -8.93 -5.60 -16.07
C LEU A 403 -8.20 -4.32 -16.49
N GLN A 404 -8.90 -3.34 -17.09
CA GLN A 404 -8.28 -2.07 -17.52
C GLN A 404 -7.65 -1.31 -16.36
N HIS A 405 -8.30 -1.29 -15.19
CA HIS A 405 -7.77 -0.61 -14.02
C HIS A 405 -6.41 -1.21 -13.61
N LEU A 406 -6.29 -2.53 -13.65
CA LEU A 406 -5.06 -3.25 -13.33
C LEU A 406 -4.00 -2.97 -14.39
N TYR A 407 -4.38 -3.02 -15.67
CA TYR A 407 -3.48 -2.68 -16.77
C TYR A 407 -2.88 -1.26 -16.62
N VAL A 408 -3.72 -0.24 -16.39
CA VAL A 408 -3.26 1.15 -16.21
C VAL A 408 -2.34 1.27 -15.01
N LYS A 409 -2.70 0.62 -13.89
CA LYS A 409 -1.87 0.57 -12.69
C LYS A 409 -0.51 -0.06 -12.97
N ARG A 410 -0.46 -1.20 -13.64
CA ARG A 410 0.78 -1.91 -14.01
C ARG A 410 1.64 -1.05 -14.94
N CYS A 411 1.03 -0.39 -15.93
CA CYS A 411 1.73 0.53 -16.81
C CYS A 411 2.30 1.75 -16.06
N THR A 412 1.57 2.27 -15.07
CA THR A 412 2.03 3.37 -14.21
C THR A 412 3.23 2.93 -13.35
N GLN A 413 3.17 1.74 -12.76
CA GLN A 413 4.27 1.15 -11.99
C GLN A 413 5.52 0.96 -12.87
N LEU A 414 5.37 0.42 -14.09
CA LEU A 414 6.48 0.29 -15.03
C LEU A 414 7.05 1.64 -15.47
N HIS A 415 6.22 2.66 -15.72
CA HIS A 415 6.71 4.00 -16.05
C HIS A 415 7.48 4.67 -14.89
N ALA A 416 7.11 4.36 -13.64
CA ALA A 416 7.82 4.84 -12.47
C ALA A 416 9.29 4.38 -12.50
N HIS A 417 9.52 3.09 -12.83
CA HIS A 417 10.85 2.46 -12.95
C HIS A 417 11.57 2.78 -14.26
N TYR A 418 10.84 2.78 -15.37
CA TYR A 418 11.37 2.93 -16.73
C TYR A 418 10.79 4.18 -17.39
N LYS A 419 11.47 5.32 -17.28
CA LYS A 419 10.96 6.61 -17.82
C LYS A 419 10.72 6.62 -19.32
N TRP A 420 11.32 5.70 -20.07
CA TRP A 420 11.10 5.50 -21.50
C TRP A 420 9.80 4.74 -21.82
N PHE A 421 9.22 4.03 -20.84
CA PHE A 421 8.01 3.23 -21.03
C PHE A 421 6.77 4.15 -21.10
N SER A 422 5.90 3.94 -22.09
CA SER A 422 4.64 4.70 -22.22
C SER A 422 3.54 4.10 -21.35
N VAL A 423 2.90 4.94 -20.52
CA VAL A 423 1.71 4.53 -19.75
C VAL A 423 0.51 4.29 -20.68
N SER A 424 0.39 5.08 -21.75
CA SER A 424 -0.72 4.96 -22.69
C SER A 424 -0.70 3.61 -23.41
N PRO A 425 -1.88 3.00 -23.68
CA PRO A 425 -1.99 1.79 -24.49
C PRO A 425 -1.32 1.92 -25.86
N VAL A 426 -0.90 0.79 -26.42
CA VAL A 426 -0.33 0.73 -27.77
C VAL A 426 -1.45 0.65 -28.82
N THR A 427 -2.53 -0.06 -28.50
CA THR A 427 -3.75 -0.23 -29.31
C THR A 427 -4.69 0.97 -29.18
N GLU A 428 -5.45 1.26 -30.24
CA GLU A 428 -6.41 2.37 -30.22
C GLU A 428 -7.69 2.00 -29.45
N GLU A 429 -8.11 0.73 -29.45
CA GLU A 429 -9.33 0.30 -28.77
C GLU A 429 -9.30 0.57 -27.25
N LEU A 430 -8.13 0.44 -26.62
CA LEU A 430 -7.94 0.76 -25.20
C LEU A 430 -7.71 2.25 -24.93
N LYS A 431 -7.33 3.06 -25.93
CA LYS A 431 -7.17 4.51 -25.79
C LYS A 431 -8.50 5.24 -25.75
N ASP A 432 -9.48 4.76 -26.50
CA ASP A 432 -10.82 5.37 -26.60
C ASP A 432 -11.69 5.13 -25.36
N VAL A 433 -11.30 4.17 -24.51
CA VAL A 433 -11.95 3.96 -23.22
C VAL A 433 -11.46 5.05 -22.27
N LYS A 434 -12.26 6.11 -22.14
CA LYS A 434 -12.12 7.07 -21.04
C LYS A 434 -12.08 6.28 -19.75
N THR A 435 -10.89 6.09 -19.20
CA THR A 435 -10.73 5.55 -17.87
C THR A 435 -11.25 6.63 -16.94
N GLU A 436 -12.55 6.65 -16.68
CA GLU A 436 -13.06 7.19 -15.43
C GLU A 436 -12.46 6.30 -14.35
N VAL A 437 -11.22 6.62 -13.96
CA VAL A 437 -10.69 6.24 -12.65
C VAL A 437 -11.49 7.07 -11.65
N ALA A 438 -12.78 6.76 -11.53
CA ALA A 438 -13.45 6.99 -10.27
C ALA A 438 -12.64 6.13 -9.29
N PRO A 439 -12.01 6.71 -8.24
CA PRO A 439 -11.68 5.89 -7.07
C PRO A 439 -12.94 5.07 -6.77
N ARG A 440 -12.84 3.78 -6.38
CA ARG A 440 -14.00 3.00 -5.91
C ARG A 440 -14.75 3.85 -4.88
N VAL A 441 -15.71 4.64 -5.36
CA VAL A 441 -16.69 5.33 -4.55
C VAL A 441 -17.49 4.16 -4.03
N VAL A 442 -17.56 4.09 -2.71
CA VAL A 442 -18.46 3.19 -1.98
C VAL A 442 -19.70 3.01 -2.83
N ASP A 443 -19.93 1.77 -3.27
CA ASP A 443 -20.97 1.39 -4.21
C ASP A 443 -22.23 2.23 -3.93
N ALA A 444 -22.76 2.96 -4.91
CA ALA A 444 -23.88 3.88 -4.65
C ALA A 444 -25.04 3.14 -3.98
N GLU A 445 -25.17 1.84 -4.30
CA GLU A 445 -26.09 0.92 -3.66
C GLU A 445 -25.73 0.61 -2.19
N MET A 446 -24.44 0.54 -1.85
CA MET A 446 -23.94 0.41 -0.46
C MET A 446 -24.14 1.71 0.34
N ILE A 447 -23.95 2.88 -0.25
CA ILE A 447 -24.28 4.17 0.38
C ILE A 447 -25.78 4.26 0.64
N GLU A 448 -26.62 3.89 -0.34
CA GLU A 448 -28.08 3.89 -0.17
C GLU A 448 -28.52 2.87 0.89
N ARG A 449 -27.88 1.68 0.91
CA ARG A 449 -28.14 0.64 1.91
C ARG A 449 -27.67 1.05 3.31
N LEU A 450 -26.57 1.80 3.43
CA LEU A 450 -26.10 2.40 4.68
C LEU A 450 -27.02 3.54 5.14
N ALA A 451 -27.44 4.42 4.24
CA ALA A 451 -28.40 5.48 4.52
C ALA A 451 -29.74 4.90 5.02
N LYS A 452 -30.26 3.88 4.35
CA LYS A 452 -31.45 3.14 4.79
C LYS A 452 -31.26 2.48 6.17
N ARG A 453 -30.07 1.98 6.48
CA ARG A 453 -29.75 1.42 7.81
C ARG A 453 -29.64 2.49 8.88
N ILE A 454 -29.08 3.66 8.58
CA ILE A 454 -28.99 4.79 9.51
C ILE A 454 -30.38 5.30 9.86
N VAL A 455 -31.25 5.50 8.86
CA VAL A 455 -32.65 5.92 9.10
C VAL A 455 -33.40 4.89 9.94
N ALA A 456 -33.25 3.58 9.66
CA ALA A 456 -33.87 2.54 10.45
C ALA A 456 -33.33 2.47 11.90
N VAL A 457 -32.07 2.85 12.12
CA VAL A 457 -31.47 2.95 13.46
C VAL A 457 -31.99 4.18 14.19
N GLU A 458 -32.10 5.34 13.53
CA GLU A 458 -32.69 6.55 14.11
C GLU A 458 -34.15 6.32 14.53
N GLU A 459 -34.96 5.68 13.68
CA GLU A 459 -36.35 5.34 14.01
C GLU A 459 -36.44 4.43 15.24
N LYS A 460 -35.55 3.42 15.34
CA LYS A 460 -35.46 2.56 16.53
C LYS A 460 -35.00 3.33 17.77
N LEU A 461 -34.09 4.28 17.62
CA LEU A 461 -33.57 5.07 18.73
C LEU A 461 -34.65 6.02 19.27
N VAL A 462 -35.46 6.63 18.40
CA VAL A 462 -36.62 7.46 18.77
C VAL A 462 -37.71 6.62 19.41
N ALA A 463 -38.01 5.43 18.89
CA ALA A 463 -38.98 4.52 19.50
C ALA A 463 -38.54 4.08 20.90
N THR A 464 -37.24 3.77 21.06
CA THR A 464 -36.65 3.37 22.34
C THR A 464 -36.61 4.53 23.34
N SER A 465 -36.28 5.75 22.90
CA SER A 465 -36.30 6.93 23.77
C SER A 465 -37.71 7.24 24.28
N LYS A 466 -38.73 7.07 23.43
CA LYS A 466 -40.14 7.21 23.82
C LYS A 466 -40.56 6.15 24.83
N GLN A 467 -40.13 4.90 24.67
CA GLN A 467 -40.38 3.84 25.64
C GLN A 467 -39.71 4.13 26.99
N ILE A 468 -38.45 4.58 26.99
CA ILE A 468 -37.73 4.96 28.21
C ILE A 468 -38.44 6.13 28.92
N TRP A 469 -38.93 7.12 28.17
CA TRP A 469 -39.69 8.23 28.72
C TRP A 469 -40.99 7.76 29.40
N TRP A 470 -41.74 6.85 28.77
CA TRP A 470 -42.94 6.26 29.38
C TRP A 470 -42.62 5.44 30.63
N VAL A 471 -41.52 4.68 30.63
CA VAL A 471 -41.06 3.95 31.82
C VAL A 471 -40.71 4.93 32.96
N ALA A 472 -40.05 6.04 32.66
CA ALA A 472 -39.75 7.08 33.65
C ALA A 472 -41.03 7.74 34.21
N VAL A 473 -42.03 8.02 33.36
CA VAL A 473 -43.32 8.56 33.78
C VAL A 473 -44.08 7.57 34.68
N ILE A 474 -44.10 6.28 34.32
CA ILE A 474 -44.74 5.23 35.13
C ILE A 474 -44.04 5.07 36.47
N LEU A 475 -42.71 5.05 36.50
CA LEU A 475 -41.93 4.99 37.75
C LEU A 475 -42.19 6.22 38.64
N GLY A 476 -42.27 7.42 38.04
CA GLY A 476 -42.64 8.64 38.74
C GLY A 476 -44.05 8.57 39.36
N ALA A 477 -45.02 8.05 38.62
CA ALA A 477 -46.39 7.88 39.10
C ALA A 477 -46.49 6.84 40.24
N ILE A 478 -45.75 5.72 40.14
CA ILE A 478 -45.69 4.70 41.19
C ILE A 478 -45.05 5.28 42.47
N MET A 479 -43.96 6.02 42.34
CA MET A 479 -43.33 6.69 43.49
C MET A 479 -44.23 7.73 44.14
N PHE A 480 -45.07 8.43 43.36
CA PHE A 480 -46.03 9.40 43.88
C PHE A 480 -47.23 8.75 44.57
N TYR A 481 -47.66 7.57 44.11
CA TYR A 481 -48.77 6.81 44.71
C TYR A 481 -48.38 6.09 46.01
N HIS A 482 -47.10 5.77 46.18
CA HIS A 482 -46.55 5.16 47.40
C HIS A 482 -46.04 6.17 48.44
N ARG A 483 -46.28 7.47 48.22
CA ARG A 483 -46.00 8.55 49.15
C ARG A 483 -47.30 9.07 49.73
#